data_AF-A0AAD6NI34-F1
#
_entry.id   AF-A0AAD6NI34-F1
#
_cell.length_a   1.000
_cell.length_b   1.000
_cell.length_c   1.000
_cell.angle_alpha   90.00
_cell.angle_beta   90.00
_cell.angle_gamma   90.00
#
_symmetry.space_group_name_H-M   'P 1'
#
loop_
_entity.id
_entity.type
_entity.pdbx_description
1 polymer ?
#
loop_
_entity_poly.entity_id
_entity_poly.type
_entity_poly.pdbx_seq_one_letter_code
_entity_poly.pdbx_strand_id
1 'polypeptide(L)'
;MSQDLPPQGGYGPVQYRRNLPPRGFRPAFYIFATFAVCSELLREKRWARIHLVPVLQAEEDRDMVRRVWAGERREELLMKDVKGWKLGSVYHSDRCISPNPQSIALNIAMASNTSNIEYEYYRFVKPSFVPTPAQITPGLPPHYVPEQEQEAK
;
A
#
# COMPACT_ATOMS: atom_id res chain seq x y z
N MET A 1 99.57 -0.33 -19.24
CA MET A 1 98.37 -0.74 -18.47
C MET A 1 97.29 -1.07 -19.48
N SER A 2 96.67 -2.26 -19.38
CA SER A 2 95.59 -2.66 -20.27
C SER A 2 94.31 -1.88 -19.92
N GLN A 3 93.62 -1.39 -20.94
CA GLN A 3 92.40 -0.58 -20.80
C GLN A 3 91.18 -1.51 -20.76
N ASP A 4 90.38 -1.43 -19.70
CA ASP A 4 89.14 -2.20 -19.60
C ASP A 4 88.11 -1.68 -20.62
N LEU A 5 87.71 -2.57 -21.52
CA LEU A 5 86.75 -2.32 -22.59
C LEU A 5 85.48 -3.14 -22.33
N PRO A 6 84.29 -2.64 -22.74
CA PRO A 6 83.08 -3.44 -22.66
C PRO A 6 83.18 -4.67 -23.58
N PRO A 7 82.45 -5.75 -23.26
CA PRO A 7 82.45 -6.96 -24.09
C PRO A 7 81.96 -6.66 -25.51
N GLN A 8 82.48 -7.38 -26.51
CA GLN A 8 82.21 -7.14 -27.94
C GLN A 8 80.71 -7.22 -28.31
N GLY A 9 79.88 -7.83 -27.47
CA GLY A 9 78.41 -7.91 -27.61
C GLY A 9 77.60 -6.91 -26.76
N GLY A 10 78.26 -6.00 -26.03
CA GLY A 10 77.59 -5.04 -25.14
C GLY A 10 77.04 -5.65 -23.84
N TYR A 11 76.47 -4.81 -22.98
CA TYR A 11 75.79 -5.24 -21.77
C TYR A 11 74.35 -5.69 -22.06
N GLY A 12 73.85 -6.62 -21.26
CA GLY A 12 72.44 -7.01 -21.32
C GLY A 12 71.48 -5.83 -21.07
N PRO A 13 70.24 -5.89 -21.58
CA PRO A 13 69.29 -4.80 -21.43
C PRO A 13 68.95 -4.58 -19.96
N VAL A 14 69.29 -3.40 -19.45
CA VAL A 14 68.99 -2.99 -18.08
C VAL A 14 67.55 -2.43 -18.03
N GLN A 15 66.71 -3.02 -17.18
CA GLN A 15 65.36 -2.50 -16.97
C GLN A 15 65.42 -1.19 -16.16
N TYR A 16 65.33 -0.06 -16.86
CA TYR A 16 65.31 1.27 -16.24
C TYR A 16 63.92 1.68 -15.74
N ARG A 17 62.85 0.99 -16.19
CA ARG A 17 61.47 1.28 -15.82
C ARG A 17 61.03 0.44 -14.64
N ARG A 18 60.26 1.06 -13.75
CA ARG A 18 59.65 0.42 -12.59
C ARG A 18 58.51 -0.51 -13.04
N ASN A 19 58.71 -1.82 -12.95
CA ASN A 19 57.69 -2.83 -13.26
C ASN A 19 56.88 -3.21 -12.01
N LEU A 20 55.85 -2.42 -11.69
CA LEU A 20 54.91 -2.75 -10.61
C LEU A 20 53.66 -3.40 -11.18
N PRO A 21 53.38 -4.68 -10.85
CA PRO A 21 52.16 -5.33 -11.29
C PRO A 21 50.96 -4.67 -10.61
N PRO A 22 49.85 -4.39 -11.32
CA PRO A 22 48.62 -3.86 -10.73
C PRO A 22 47.88 -4.97 -9.98
N ARG A 23 48.45 -5.41 -8.86
CA ARG A 23 47.79 -6.29 -7.89
C ARG A 23 47.08 -5.40 -6.86
N GLY A 24 45.80 -5.64 -6.59
CA GLY A 24 45.06 -4.86 -5.60
C GLY A 24 43.54 -4.89 -5.73
N PHE A 25 42.91 -3.87 -5.13
CA PHE A 25 41.47 -3.69 -5.02
C PHE A 25 40.79 -3.59 -6.39
N ARG A 26 39.89 -4.52 -6.67
CA ARG A 26 39.07 -4.52 -7.90
C ARG A 26 37.67 -4.04 -7.53
N PRO A 27 37.35 -2.73 -7.71
CA PRO A 27 36.13 -2.11 -7.19
C PRO A 27 34.84 -2.80 -7.63
N ALA A 28 34.84 -3.37 -8.85
CA ALA A 28 33.70 -4.09 -9.38
C ALA A 28 33.22 -5.22 -8.47
N PHE A 29 34.13 -6.05 -7.92
CA PHE A 29 33.73 -7.18 -7.07
C PHE A 29 33.05 -6.73 -5.77
N TYR A 30 33.47 -5.61 -5.21
CA TYR A 30 32.87 -5.06 -3.99
C TYR A 30 31.49 -4.49 -4.27
N ILE A 31 31.32 -3.80 -5.39
CA ILE A 31 30.02 -3.31 -5.84
C ILE A 31 29.06 -4.49 -6.04
N PHE A 32 29.50 -5.56 -6.74
CA PHE A 32 28.70 -6.78 -6.90
C PHE A 32 28.34 -7.44 -5.57
N ALA A 33 29.30 -7.55 -4.64
CA ALA A 33 29.04 -8.11 -3.32
C ALA A 33 28.01 -7.29 -2.53
N THR A 34 28.11 -5.96 -2.57
CA THR A 34 27.12 -5.06 -1.92
C THR A 34 25.74 -5.21 -2.54
N PHE A 35 25.63 -5.27 -3.87
CA PHE A 35 24.34 -5.49 -4.54
C PHE A 35 23.72 -6.84 -4.18
N ALA A 36 24.52 -7.90 -4.05
CA ALA A 36 24.04 -9.21 -3.61
C ALA A 36 23.40 -9.12 -2.22
N VAL A 37 24.09 -8.49 -1.25
CA VAL A 37 23.54 -8.28 0.11
C VAL A 37 22.28 -7.42 0.08
N CYS A 38 22.26 -6.33 -0.68
CA CYS A 38 21.08 -5.47 -0.83
C CYS A 38 19.89 -6.21 -1.43
N SER A 39 20.13 -7.14 -2.36
CA SER A 39 19.07 -7.92 -3.00
C SER A 39 18.36 -8.86 -2.02
N GLU A 40 19.10 -9.48 -1.09
CA GLU A 40 18.54 -10.31 -0.02
C GLU A 40 17.71 -9.47 0.96
N LEU A 41 18.18 -8.28 1.34
CA LEU A 41 17.39 -7.36 2.19
C LEU A 41 16.07 -6.92 1.52
N LEU A 42 16.10 -6.65 0.22
CA LEU A 42 14.89 -6.33 -0.54
C LEU A 42 13.93 -7.52 -0.63
N ARG A 43 14.47 -8.74 -0.72
CA ARG A 43 13.69 -9.97 -0.68
C ARG A 43 13.02 -10.11 0.69
N GLU A 44 13.77 -10.04 1.79
CA GLU A 44 13.22 -10.11 3.16
C GLU A 44 12.13 -9.05 3.40
N LYS A 45 12.37 -7.80 2.98
CA LYS A 45 11.36 -6.72 3.06
C LYS A 45 10.08 -7.05 2.29
N ARG A 46 10.21 -7.66 1.10
CA ARG A 46 9.05 -8.08 0.28
C ARG A 46 8.30 -9.22 0.95
N TRP A 47 9.02 -10.20 1.50
CA TRP A 47 8.42 -11.32 2.24
C TRP A 47 7.68 -10.82 3.48
N ALA A 48 8.26 -9.93 4.27
CA ALA A 48 7.59 -9.30 5.41
C ALA A 48 6.28 -8.61 4.99
N ARG A 49 6.31 -7.87 3.86
CA ARG A 49 5.10 -7.21 3.34
C ARG A 49 4.02 -8.22 2.93
N ILE A 50 4.35 -9.28 2.19
CA ILE A 50 3.37 -10.27 1.72
C ILE A 50 2.59 -10.88 2.89
N HIS A 51 3.24 -11.13 4.02
CA HIS A 51 2.59 -11.72 5.19
C HIS A 51 1.75 -10.71 5.99
N LEU A 52 2.10 -9.42 5.96
CA LEU A 52 1.37 -8.37 6.70
C LEU A 52 0.20 -7.79 5.90
N VAL A 53 0.30 -7.73 4.56
CA VAL A 53 -0.73 -7.20 3.67
C VAL A 53 -2.14 -7.74 3.96
N PRO A 54 -2.39 -9.05 4.13
CA PRO A 54 -3.77 -9.53 4.33
C PRO A 54 -4.42 -8.99 5.61
N VAL A 55 -3.65 -8.83 6.69
CA VAL A 55 -4.17 -8.26 7.95
C VAL A 55 -4.45 -6.77 7.79
N LEU A 56 -3.53 -6.02 7.17
CA LEU A 56 -3.70 -4.59 6.94
C LEU A 56 -4.88 -4.30 6.00
N GLN A 57 -5.04 -5.10 4.94
CA GLN A 57 -6.16 -4.99 4.01
C GLN A 57 -7.48 -5.27 4.74
N ALA A 58 -7.54 -6.29 5.60
CA ALA A 58 -8.74 -6.60 6.35
C ALA A 58 -9.15 -5.48 7.32
N GLU A 59 -8.18 -4.80 7.94
CA GLU A 59 -8.45 -3.62 8.78
C GLU A 59 -8.92 -2.42 7.96
N GLU A 60 -8.29 -2.16 6.81
CA GLU A 60 -8.72 -1.10 5.90
C GLU A 60 -10.15 -1.33 5.38
N ASP A 61 -10.46 -2.54 4.93
CA ASP A 61 -11.79 -2.91 4.43
C ASP A 61 -12.86 -2.72 5.52
N ARG A 62 -12.56 -3.07 6.78
CA ARG A 62 -13.47 -2.83 7.93
C ARG A 62 -13.72 -1.34 8.16
N ASP A 63 -12.67 -0.53 8.14
CA ASP A 63 -12.79 0.91 8.35
C ASP A 63 -13.53 1.60 7.20
N MET A 64 -13.34 1.13 5.96
CA MET A 64 -14.05 1.62 4.79
C MET A 64 -15.54 1.36 4.90
N VAL A 65 -15.95 0.12 5.23
CA VAL A 65 -17.36 -0.24 5.41
C VAL A 65 -18.02 0.63 6.50
N ARG A 66 -17.33 0.84 7.64
CA ARG A 66 -17.83 1.70 8.73
C ARG A 66 -18.10 3.13 8.24
N ARG A 67 -17.20 3.69 7.43
CA ARG A 67 -17.33 5.06 6.91
C ARG A 67 -18.47 5.18 5.89
N VAL A 68 -18.62 4.18 5.02
CA VAL A 68 -19.68 4.15 4.01
C VAL A 68 -21.04 4.07 4.68
N TRP A 69 -21.25 3.14 5.61
CA TRP A 69 -22.52 3.02 6.35
C TRP A 69 -22.85 4.28 7.16
N ALA A 70 -21.86 4.90 7.79
CA ALA A 70 -22.07 6.17 8.49
C ALA A 70 -22.39 7.34 7.52
N GLY A 71 -21.93 7.27 6.27
CA GLY A 71 -22.29 8.20 5.20
C GLY A 71 -23.73 8.02 4.75
N GLU A 72 -24.10 6.78 4.37
CA GLU A 72 -25.44 6.43 3.91
C GLU A 72 -26.51 6.78 4.94
N ARG A 73 -26.28 6.50 6.22
CA ARG A 73 -27.24 6.85 7.28
C ARG A 73 -27.39 8.36 7.47
N ARG A 74 -26.31 9.14 7.30
CA ARG A 74 -26.40 10.60 7.34
C ARG A 74 -27.16 11.14 6.13
N GLU A 75 -26.90 10.57 4.97
CA GLU A 75 -27.58 10.94 3.73
C GLU A 75 -29.08 10.67 3.81
N GLU A 76 -29.48 9.49 4.30
CA GLU A 76 -30.89 9.13 4.51
C GLU A 76 -31.62 10.14 5.41
N LEU A 77 -31.00 10.50 6.54
CA LEU A 77 -31.58 11.46 7.48
C LEU A 77 -31.71 12.88 6.90
N LEU A 78 -30.74 13.31 6.09
CA LEU A 78 -30.71 14.64 5.49
C LEU A 78 -31.60 14.75 4.25
N MET A 79 -31.74 13.67 3.47
CA MET A 79 -32.39 13.69 2.16
C MET A 79 -33.82 13.12 2.16
N LYS A 80 -34.36 12.72 3.32
CA LYS A 80 -35.73 12.18 3.47
C LYS A 80 -36.83 13.08 2.88
N ASP A 81 -36.64 14.40 2.91
CA ASP A 81 -37.67 15.37 2.50
C ASP A 81 -37.53 15.80 1.02
N VAL A 82 -36.50 15.32 0.31
CA VAL A 82 -36.19 15.71 -1.08
C VAL A 82 -36.88 14.76 -2.06
N LYS A 83 -37.86 15.28 -2.81
CA LYS A 83 -38.62 14.50 -3.81
C LYS A 83 -37.70 13.98 -4.93
N GLY A 84 -37.69 12.66 -5.12
CA GLY A 84 -36.96 12.00 -6.22
C GLY A 84 -35.52 11.59 -5.89
N TRP A 85 -35.06 11.81 -4.65
CA TRP A 85 -33.78 11.27 -4.18
C TRP A 85 -33.87 9.75 -4.02
N LYS A 86 -32.86 9.03 -4.50
CA LYS A 86 -32.74 7.58 -4.35
C LYS A 86 -31.46 7.27 -3.59
N LEU A 87 -31.58 6.64 -2.44
CA LEU A 87 -30.45 6.16 -1.66
C LEU A 87 -29.87 4.90 -2.33
N GLY A 88 -28.56 4.88 -2.59
CA GLY A 88 -27.88 3.70 -3.15
C GLY A 88 -26.83 4.03 -4.22
N SER A 89 -26.47 3.02 -5.01
CA SER A 89 -25.46 3.15 -6.07
C SER A 89 -25.95 4.06 -7.20
N VAL A 90 -25.09 5.00 -7.61
CA VAL A 90 -25.27 5.82 -8.81
C VAL A 90 -25.10 5.00 -10.09
N TYR A 91 -24.36 3.88 -10.00
CA TYR A 91 -24.02 3.05 -11.14
C TYR A 91 -25.07 1.97 -11.39
N HIS A 92 -25.35 1.71 -12.67
CA HIS A 92 -26.28 0.68 -13.14
C HIS A 92 -25.75 -0.76 -13.02
N SER A 93 -24.64 -0.98 -12.32
CA SER A 93 -23.98 -2.29 -12.22
C SER A 93 -23.90 -2.76 -10.77
N ASP A 94 -24.07 -4.06 -10.54
CA ASP A 94 -23.97 -4.68 -9.22
C ASP A 94 -22.52 -4.83 -8.71
N ARG A 95 -21.54 -4.33 -9.48
CA ARG A 95 -20.13 -4.35 -9.10
C ARG A 95 -19.91 -3.41 -7.92
N CYS A 96 -19.27 -3.92 -6.86
CA CYS A 96 -18.73 -3.07 -5.81
C CYS A 96 -17.60 -2.18 -6.36
N ILE A 97 -17.81 -0.86 -6.29
CA ILE A 97 -16.86 0.15 -6.75
C ILE A 97 -16.31 0.85 -5.51
N SER A 98 -15.00 1.02 -5.43
CA SER A 98 -14.39 1.79 -4.34
C SER A 98 -14.98 3.20 -4.31
N PRO A 99 -15.43 3.69 -3.14
CA PRO A 99 -15.89 5.07 -3.02
C PRO A 99 -14.77 6.03 -3.42
N ASN A 100 -15.16 7.17 -3.98
CA ASN A 100 -14.23 8.22 -4.38
C ASN A 100 -13.52 8.81 -3.14
N PRO A 101 -12.18 8.96 -3.17
CA PRO A 101 -11.42 9.42 -2.02
C PRO A 101 -11.84 10.83 -1.55
N GLN A 102 -12.33 11.67 -2.47
CA GLN A 102 -12.85 13.00 -2.15
C GLN A 102 -14.12 12.97 -1.30
N SER A 103 -15.04 12.00 -1.49
CA SER A 103 -16.26 11.95 -0.67
C SER A 103 -15.96 11.51 0.76
N ILE A 104 -15.04 10.56 0.95
CA ILE A 104 -14.64 10.08 2.27
C ILE A 104 -13.90 11.18 3.03
N ALA A 105 -12.97 11.86 2.37
CA ALA A 105 -12.21 12.96 2.99
C ALA A 105 -13.12 14.13 3.38
N LEU A 106 -14.08 14.50 2.54
CA LEU A 106 -15.04 15.57 2.81
C LEU A 106 -15.97 15.21 3.98
N ASN A 107 -16.38 13.95 4.09
CA ASN A 107 -17.12 13.44 5.24
C ASN A 107 -16.33 13.53 6.56
N ILE A 108 -15.03 13.22 6.53
CA ILE A 108 -14.14 13.32 7.69
C ILE A 108 -13.92 14.79 8.10
N ALA A 109 -13.66 15.67 7.13
CA ALA A 109 -13.44 17.08 7.37
C ALA A 109 -14.70 17.78 7.93
N MET A 110 -15.88 17.50 7.37
CA MET A 110 -17.14 18.03 7.88
C MET A 110 -17.44 17.58 9.31
N ALA A 111 -17.08 16.34 9.68
CA ALA A 111 -17.22 15.83 11.05
C ALA A 111 -16.27 16.47 12.08
N SER A 112 -15.22 17.16 11.63
CA SER A 112 -14.26 17.87 12.51
C SER A 112 -14.61 19.35 12.76
N ASN A 113 -15.56 19.91 12.01
CA ASN A 113 -15.91 21.34 12.04
C ASN A 113 -17.26 21.66 12.73
N THR A 114 -18.00 20.65 13.19
CA THR A 114 -19.26 20.86 13.92
C THR A 114 -19.02 20.76 15.43
N SER A 115 -19.11 21.89 16.14
CA SER A 115 -18.98 21.97 17.61
C SER A 115 -20.22 21.50 18.37
N ASN A 116 -21.30 21.12 17.69
CA ASN A 116 -22.51 20.54 18.28
C ASN A 116 -22.64 19.09 17.82
N ILE A 117 -22.08 18.19 18.62
CA ILE A 117 -22.06 16.77 18.33
C ILE A 117 -23.18 16.10 19.15
N GLU A 118 -24.43 16.26 18.72
CA GLU A 118 -25.47 15.24 18.98
C GLU A 118 -25.26 14.01 18.07
N TYR A 119 -24.28 14.11 17.16
CA TYR A 119 -23.79 13.09 16.25
C TYR A 119 -22.62 12.25 16.80
N GLU A 120 -22.39 12.28 18.12
CA GLU A 120 -21.32 11.48 18.75
C GLU A 120 -21.63 9.98 18.68
N TYR A 121 -22.86 9.65 18.27
CA TYR A 121 -23.39 8.31 18.08
C TYR A 121 -22.61 7.43 17.08
N TYR A 122 -21.71 8.00 16.27
CA TYR A 122 -20.92 7.23 15.29
C TYR A 122 -19.40 7.38 15.42
N ARG A 123 -18.89 8.05 16.47
CA ARG A 123 -17.44 8.21 16.62
C ARG A 123 -16.73 6.94 17.09
N PHE A 124 -17.46 5.94 17.60
CA PHE A 124 -16.92 4.62 17.91
C PHE A 124 -18.01 3.55 17.75
N VAL A 125 -18.10 2.90 16.59
CA VAL A 125 -18.50 1.48 16.63
C VAL A 125 -17.32 0.79 17.33
N LYS A 126 -17.49 0.44 18.62
CA LYS A 126 -16.47 -0.33 19.36
C LYS A 126 -16.04 -1.51 18.48
N PRO A 127 -14.75 -1.86 18.40
CA PRO A 127 -14.32 -3.06 17.68
C PRO A 127 -14.87 -4.28 18.44
N SER A 128 -16.13 -4.62 18.20
CA SER A 128 -16.69 -5.89 18.60
C SER A 128 -16.00 -6.93 17.74
N PHE A 129 -15.02 -7.58 18.36
CA PHE A 129 -14.77 -9.02 18.30
C PHE A 129 -15.56 -9.76 17.22
N VAL A 130 -14.82 -10.41 16.31
CA VAL A 130 -15.27 -11.29 15.23
C VAL A 130 -16.61 -11.96 15.54
N PRO A 131 -17.66 -11.84 14.68
CA PRO A 131 -18.86 -12.62 14.88
C PRO A 131 -18.51 -14.09 14.65
N THR A 132 -18.50 -14.88 15.73
CA THR A 132 -18.71 -16.34 15.62
C THR A 132 -19.98 -16.59 14.81
N PRO A 133 -20.05 -17.66 14.00
CA PRO A 133 -21.12 -17.88 13.00
C PRO A 133 -22.55 -17.95 13.57
N ALA A 134 -22.73 -17.94 14.90
CA ALA A 134 -24.01 -17.84 15.58
C ALA A 134 -24.57 -16.41 15.73
N GLN A 135 -23.82 -15.37 15.35
CA GLN A 135 -24.22 -13.94 15.44
C GLN A 135 -24.64 -13.33 14.09
N ILE A 136 -24.97 -14.16 13.09
CA ILE A 136 -25.65 -13.70 11.87
C ILE A 136 -27.10 -13.37 12.27
N THR A 137 -27.29 -12.21 12.90
CA THR A 137 -28.61 -11.64 13.14
C THR A 137 -29.25 -11.34 11.79
N PRO A 138 -30.52 -11.70 11.54
CA PRO A 138 -31.21 -11.37 10.29
C PRO A 138 -31.45 -9.87 10.26
N GLY A 139 -30.56 -9.13 9.62
CA GLY A 139 -30.59 -7.68 9.62
C GLY A 139 -29.39 -7.04 8.94
N LEU A 140 -28.80 -7.71 7.94
CA LEU A 140 -28.03 -7.01 6.92
C LEU A 140 -28.96 -5.91 6.39
N PRO A 141 -28.57 -4.62 6.36
CA PRO A 141 -29.38 -3.63 5.67
C PRO A 141 -29.59 -4.19 4.26
N PRO A 142 -30.83 -4.41 3.80
CA PRO A 142 -31.05 -4.95 2.49
C PRO A 142 -30.31 -4.01 1.53
N HIS A 143 -29.48 -4.57 0.64
CA HIS A 143 -29.22 -3.87 -0.61
C HIS A 143 -30.59 -3.41 -1.08
N TYR A 144 -30.81 -2.09 -1.17
CA TYR A 144 -32.10 -1.55 -1.55
C TYR A 144 -32.39 -2.02 -2.97
N VAL A 145 -33.15 -3.11 -3.08
CA VAL A 145 -33.72 -3.58 -4.34
C VAL A 145 -34.98 -2.73 -4.53
N PRO A 146 -35.07 -1.93 -5.59
CA PRO A 146 -36.26 -1.12 -5.82
C PRO A 146 -37.50 -2.02 -5.90
N GLU A 147 -38.58 -1.63 -5.22
CA GLU A 147 -39.85 -2.39 -5.11
C GLU A 147 -40.47 -2.81 -6.45
N GLN A 148 -40.02 -2.21 -7.56
CA GLN A 148 -40.50 -2.46 -8.93
C GLN A 148 -40.15 -3.86 -9.48
N GLU A 149 -39.21 -4.61 -8.86
CA GLU A 149 -38.85 -5.96 -9.31
C GLU A 149 -39.64 -7.09 -8.62
N GLN A 150 -40.40 -6.82 -7.56
CA GLN A 150 -41.17 -7.86 -6.85
C GLN A 150 -42.58 -8.11 -7.41
N GLU A 151 -43.09 -7.23 -8.27
CA GLU A 151 -44.44 -7.35 -8.86
C GLU A 151 -44.48 -8.14 -10.19
N ALA A 152 -43.35 -8.65 -10.67
CA ALA A 152 -43.23 -9.28 -12.00
C ALA A 152 -43.03 -10.81 -11.97
N LYS A 153 -43.51 -11.52 -10.95
CA LYS A 153 -43.42 -12.99 -10.86
C LYS A 153 -44.69 -13.65 -10.37
#